data_AF-A0A7Y6UDB8-F1
#
_entry.id   AF-A0A7Y6UDB8-F1
#
_cell.length_a   1.000
_cell.length_b   1.000
_cell.length_c   1.000
_cell.angle_alpha   90.00
_cell.angle_beta   90.00
_cell.angle_gamma   90.00
#
_symmetry.space_group_name_H-M   'P 1'
#
loop_
_entity.id
_entity.type
_entity.pdbx_description
1 polymer ?
#
loop_
_entity_poly.entity_id
_entity_poly.type
_entity_poly.pdbx_seq_one_letter_code
_entity_poly.pdbx_strand_id
1 'polypeptide(L)'
;MPLQISSGGRGFGAAGVGWDIPLSFVRVDDTYAHRRPQKQPNLPIAPRSQITVALPGQYAEMVQQSTNLWIGRNTPTLSMRKENDVWKVFDGSGLTYVFSQQPCGGISCPGLVDLGMWLLRSIEGPGNSVVLTYDVKLVTLPGASTAATSIDLIALSYNVHSSGACSKNEIALSYDLSLPTDPPKALSVMGTRAIVRQHKLTSVNVMGRASCGASPERLRLYTLNYLVDPDTRQDRLASVQMYGREGTDEANVAVPVAEFTYGTATTVAPSGNHVLQYVNPQS
;
A
#
# COMPACT_ATOMS: atom_id res chain seq x y z
N MET A 1 6.95 -10.32 -9.40
CA MET A 1 7.35 -9.50 -8.24
C MET A 1 6.22 -8.50 -7.99
N PRO A 2 5.61 -8.45 -6.79
CA PRO A 2 4.34 -7.74 -6.58
C PRO A 2 4.52 -6.27 -6.15
N LEU A 3 5.68 -5.64 -6.41
CA LEU A 3 5.85 -4.22 -6.15
C LEU A 3 5.49 -3.44 -7.42
N GLN A 4 4.53 -2.53 -7.30
CA GLN A 4 4.13 -1.61 -8.35
C GLN A 4 3.99 -0.22 -7.75
N ILE A 5 4.39 0.80 -8.52
CA ILE A 5 4.02 2.19 -8.30
C ILE A 5 2.99 2.52 -9.37
N SER A 6 1.78 2.92 -8.98
CA SER A 6 0.67 3.17 -9.91
C SER A 6 0.23 4.63 -9.89
N SER A 7 -0.01 5.19 -11.08
CA SER A 7 -0.62 6.50 -11.27
C SER A 7 -2.14 6.43 -11.25
N GLY A 8 -2.80 7.52 -10.87
CA GLY A 8 -4.27 7.65 -10.85
C GLY A 8 -4.88 7.63 -9.45
N GLY A 9 -4.04 7.73 -8.42
CA GLY A 9 -4.51 7.91 -7.04
C GLY A 9 -5.24 9.24 -6.86
N ARG A 10 -6.26 9.25 -5.99
CA ARG A 10 -6.90 10.50 -5.55
C ARG A 10 -6.12 11.06 -4.37
N GLY A 11 -5.24 12.03 -4.63
CA GLY A 11 -4.45 12.73 -3.61
C GLY A 11 -3.02 12.21 -3.45
N PHE A 12 -2.46 12.39 -2.25
CA PHE A 12 -1.08 12.04 -1.92
C PHE A 12 -0.95 10.56 -1.53
N GLY A 13 -0.29 9.77 -2.37
CA GLY A 13 0.04 8.37 -2.07
C GLY A 13 1.48 8.21 -1.58
N ALA A 14 1.91 6.95 -1.43
CA ALA A 14 3.25 6.61 -1.00
C ALA A 14 4.34 7.15 -1.94
N ALA A 15 4.04 7.44 -3.21
CA ALA A 15 5.00 7.95 -4.18
C ALA A 15 4.67 9.39 -4.64
N GLY A 16 3.99 10.16 -3.78
CA GLY A 16 3.63 11.57 -4.05
C GLY A 16 2.21 11.76 -4.59
N VAL A 17 1.89 12.99 -5.00
CA VAL A 17 0.58 13.32 -5.56
C VAL A 17 0.29 12.50 -6.81
N GLY A 18 -0.85 11.81 -6.82
CA GLY A 18 -1.33 11.00 -7.94
C GLY A 18 -0.67 9.64 -8.08
N TRP A 19 0.34 9.32 -7.25
CA TRP A 19 1.12 8.09 -7.29
C TRP A 19 1.07 7.35 -5.97
N ASP A 20 0.86 6.04 -6.03
CA ASP A 20 0.78 5.22 -4.83
C ASP A 20 1.44 3.86 -5.00
N ILE A 21 1.74 3.23 -3.87
CA ILE A 21 2.13 1.82 -3.78
C ILE A 21 0.89 1.09 -3.26
N PRO A 22 0.11 0.44 -4.14
CA PRO A 22 -1.19 -0.10 -3.76
C PRO A 22 -1.03 -1.20 -2.71
N LEU A 23 -1.74 -1.04 -1.59
CA LEU A 23 -1.81 -2.06 -0.55
C LEU A 23 -2.74 -3.18 -1.00
N SER A 24 -2.31 -4.42 -0.80
CA SER A 24 -3.17 -5.59 -0.91
C SER A 24 -3.70 -5.95 0.48
N PHE A 25 -5.02 -6.08 0.61
CA PHE A 25 -5.65 -6.33 1.90
C PHE A 25 -6.96 -7.11 1.80
N VAL A 26 -7.32 -7.76 2.89
CA VAL A 26 -8.69 -8.18 3.20
C VAL A 26 -9.27 -7.16 4.15
N ARG A 27 -10.50 -6.71 3.89
CA ARG A 27 -11.25 -5.88 4.83
C ARG A 27 -12.56 -6.55 5.19
N VAL A 28 -12.85 -6.60 6.49
CA VAL A 28 -14.13 -7.00 7.06
C VAL A 28 -14.78 -5.75 7.63
N ASP A 29 -15.90 -5.34 7.04
CA ASP A 29 -16.68 -4.20 7.49
C ASP A 29 -17.99 -4.67 8.11
N ASP A 30 -18.12 -4.48 9.43
CA ASP A 30 -19.31 -4.82 10.22
C ASP A 30 -20.17 -3.58 10.56
N THR A 31 -19.86 -2.43 9.97
CA THR A 31 -20.51 -1.16 10.32
C THR A 31 -21.95 -1.10 9.84
N TYR A 32 -22.74 -0.23 10.49
CA TYR A 32 -24.14 0.00 10.14
C TYR A 32 -24.31 0.64 8.75
N ALA A 33 -23.27 1.28 8.21
CA ALA A 33 -23.32 2.06 6.97
C ALA A 33 -23.67 1.22 5.72
N HIS A 34 -23.41 -0.09 5.76
CA HIS A 34 -23.63 -0.99 4.62
C HIS A 34 -24.76 -2.01 4.84
N ARG A 35 -25.63 -1.75 5.82
CA ARG A 35 -26.85 -2.53 6.05
C ARG A 35 -27.87 -2.24 4.95
N ARG A 36 -28.50 -3.29 4.40
CA ARG A 36 -29.63 -3.10 3.47
C ARG A 36 -30.89 -2.72 4.24
N PRO A 37 -31.75 -1.85 3.68
CA PRO A 37 -33.07 -1.60 4.24
C PRO A 37 -33.84 -2.90 4.38
N GLN A 38 -34.48 -3.08 5.53
CA GLN A 38 -35.26 -4.27 5.83
C GLN A 38 -36.57 -4.26 5.03
N LYS A 39 -36.96 -5.42 4.48
CA LYS A 39 -38.23 -5.56 3.75
C LYS A 39 -39.46 -5.68 4.65
N GLN A 40 -39.29 -5.88 5.96
CA GLN A 40 -40.38 -6.09 6.92
C GLN A 40 -40.19 -5.21 8.15
N PRO A 41 -41.19 -4.39 8.54
CA PRO A 41 -41.14 -3.67 9.81
C PRO A 41 -41.14 -4.64 11.00
N ASN A 42 -40.42 -4.28 12.08
CA ASN A 42 -40.43 -4.93 13.41
C ASN A 42 -39.58 -6.20 13.66
N LEU A 43 -38.65 -6.59 12.77
CA LEU A 43 -37.58 -7.53 13.16
C LEU A 43 -36.27 -6.77 13.42
N PRO A 44 -35.40 -7.25 14.33
CA PRO A 44 -34.05 -6.71 14.47
C PRO A 44 -33.28 -6.84 13.16
N ILE A 45 -32.59 -5.77 12.74
CA ILE A 45 -31.74 -5.81 11.56
C ILE A 45 -30.56 -6.73 11.85
N ALA A 46 -30.48 -7.85 11.13
CA ALA A 46 -29.32 -8.73 11.21
C ALA A 46 -28.06 -7.98 10.76
N PRO A 47 -26.98 -7.96 11.58
CA PRO A 47 -25.70 -7.41 11.15
C PRO A 47 -25.21 -8.17 9.92
N ARG A 48 -24.73 -7.44 8.92
CA ARG A 48 -24.09 -8.01 7.74
C ARG A 48 -22.63 -7.58 7.72
N SER A 49 -21.73 -8.56 7.71
CA SER A 49 -20.32 -8.34 7.42
C SER A 49 -20.12 -8.24 5.92
N GLN A 50 -19.55 -7.14 5.44
CA GLN A 50 -19.05 -7.04 4.06
C GLN A 50 -17.57 -7.38 4.07
N ILE A 51 -17.21 -8.48 3.40
CA ILE A 51 -15.81 -8.86 3.26
C ILE A 51 -15.34 -8.54 1.84
N THR A 52 -14.21 -7.86 1.78
CA THR A 52 -13.61 -7.38 0.54
C THR A 52 -12.18 -7.85 0.45
N VAL A 53 -11.77 -8.30 -0.73
CA VAL A 53 -10.37 -8.59 -1.06
C VAL A 53 -9.89 -7.58 -2.08
N ALA A 54 -8.78 -6.92 -1.79
CA ALA A 54 -8.03 -6.08 -2.72
C ALA A 54 -6.67 -6.73 -3.00
N LEU A 55 -6.44 -7.07 -4.26
CA LEU A 55 -5.19 -7.53 -4.83
C LEU A 55 -4.74 -6.54 -5.92
N PRO A 56 -3.48 -6.57 -6.37
CA PRO A 56 -3.04 -5.69 -7.44
C PRO A 56 -3.89 -5.86 -8.70
N GLY A 57 -4.57 -4.80 -9.12
CA GLY A 57 -5.45 -4.80 -10.29
C GLY A 57 -6.79 -5.55 -10.13
N GLN A 58 -7.08 -6.11 -8.95
CA GLN A 58 -8.30 -6.89 -8.72
C GLN A 58 -8.94 -6.54 -7.37
N TYR A 59 -10.25 -6.28 -7.40
CA TYR A 59 -11.05 -6.01 -6.22
C TYR A 59 -12.30 -6.87 -6.25
N ALA A 60 -12.59 -7.60 -5.18
CA ALA A 60 -13.73 -8.50 -5.10
C ALA A 60 -14.45 -8.39 -3.76
N GLU A 61 -15.78 -8.20 -3.82
CA GLU A 61 -16.65 -8.50 -2.69
C GLU A 61 -16.78 -10.01 -2.57
N MET A 62 -16.62 -10.51 -1.36
CA MET A 62 -16.65 -11.93 -1.08
C MET A 62 -18.00 -12.33 -0.46
N VAL A 63 -18.56 -13.42 -0.96
CA VAL A 63 -19.85 -13.96 -0.50
C VAL A 63 -19.59 -15.27 0.22
N GLN A 64 -20.11 -15.37 1.45
CA GLN A 64 -19.99 -16.58 2.24
C GLN A 64 -20.83 -17.70 1.62
N GLN A 65 -20.22 -18.87 1.44
CA GLN A 65 -20.86 -20.09 0.93
C GLN A 65 -21.03 -21.13 2.04
N SER A 66 -20.08 -21.19 2.97
CA SER A 66 -20.16 -22.03 4.17
C SER A 66 -19.39 -21.38 5.32
N THR A 67 -19.34 -22.04 6.48
CA THR A 67 -18.73 -21.51 7.71
C THR A 67 -17.35 -20.91 7.50
N ASN A 68 -16.49 -21.56 6.69
CA ASN A 68 -15.10 -21.14 6.45
C ASN A 68 -14.77 -20.93 4.97
N LEU A 69 -15.77 -20.81 4.10
CA LEU A 69 -15.55 -20.63 2.66
C LEU A 69 -16.33 -19.42 2.14
N TRP A 70 -15.62 -18.56 1.42
CA TRP A 70 -16.19 -17.47 0.67
C TRP A 70 -15.69 -17.49 -0.77
N ILE A 71 -16.51 -17.00 -1.69
CA ILE A 71 -16.20 -16.93 -3.12
C ILE A 71 -16.40 -15.49 -3.59
N GLY A 72 -15.56 -15.02 -4.51
CA GLY A 72 -15.70 -13.70 -5.12
C GLY A 72 -17.00 -13.58 -5.91
N ARG A 73 -17.78 -12.54 -5.63
CA ARG A 73 -19.09 -12.31 -6.28
C ARG A 73 -18.99 -12.27 -7.81
N ASN A 74 -17.98 -11.57 -8.33
CA ASN A 74 -17.75 -11.36 -9.77
C ASN A 74 -16.44 -12.01 -10.25
N THR A 75 -15.81 -12.82 -9.41
CA THR A 75 -14.52 -13.47 -9.69
C THR A 75 -14.54 -14.87 -9.08
N PRO A 76 -15.26 -15.82 -9.70
CA PRO A 76 -15.57 -17.12 -9.09
C PRO A 76 -14.34 -18.03 -8.92
N THR A 77 -13.25 -17.76 -9.62
CA THR A 77 -11.95 -18.42 -9.42
C THR A 77 -11.30 -18.04 -8.10
N LEU A 78 -11.65 -16.86 -7.56
CA LEU A 78 -11.12 -16.38 -6.30
C LEU A 78 -11.98 -16.91 -5.15
N SER A 79 -11.35 -17.71 -4.29
CA SER A 79 -11.97 -18.23 -3.07
C SER A 79 -11.13 -17.84 -1.86
N MET A 80 -11.74 -17.77 -0.69
CA MET A 80 -10.99 -17.52 0.54
C MET A 80 -11.50 -18.35 1.70
N ARG A 81 -10.60 -18.58 2.65
CA ARG A 81 -10.86 -19.27 3.91
C ARG A 81 -10.31 -18.45 5.07
N LYS A 82 -11.02 -18.50 6.19
CA LYS A 82 -10.52 -17.98 7.46
C LYS A 82 -9.95 -19.14 8.27
N GLU A 83 -8.70 -19.02 8.67
CA GLU A 83 -8.03 -19.98 9.54
C GLU A 83 -7.46 -19.20 10.72
N ASN A 84 -8.05 -19.38 11.90
CA ASN A 84 -7.78 -18.54 13.07
C ASN A 84 -8.02 -17.05 12.74
N ASP A 85 -7.00 -16.21 12.90
CA ASP A 85 -7.03 -14.78 12.60
C ASP A 85 -6.29 -14.41 11.31
N VAL A 86 -6.17 -15.38 10.40
CA VAL A 86 -5.52 -15.23 9.10
C VAL A 86 -6.52 -15.54 8.00
N TRP A 87 -6.50 -14.71 6.96
CA TRP A 87 -7.26 -14.96 5.74
C TRP A 87 -6.33 -15.56 4.68
N LYS A 88 -6.74 -16.67 4.09
CA LYS A 88 -6.08 -17.26 2.92
C LYS A 88 -6.97 -17.10 1.71
N VAL A 89 -6.47 -16.46 0.68
CA VAL A 89 -7.14 -16.27 -0.61
C VAL A 89 -6.44 -17.12 -1.66
N PHE A 90 -7.20 -17.86 -2.44
CA PHE A 90 -6.74 -18.73 -3.51
C PHE A 90 -7.24 -18.16 -4.84
N ASP A 91 -6.34 -17.97 -5.81
CA ASP A 91 -6.67 -17.37 -7.11
C ASP A 91 -7.17 -18.36 -8.17
N GLY A 92 -7.12 -19.66 -7.87
CA GLY A 92 -7.42 -20.74 -8.82
C GLY A 92 -6.31 -21.02 -9.84
N SER A 93 -5.22 -20.26 -9.83
CA SER A 93 -4.03 -20.43 -10.68
C SER A 93 -2.84 -21.03 -9.93
N GLY A 94 -3.03 -21.38 -8.66
CA GLY A 94 -2.02 -22.04 -7.82
C GLY A 94 -1.26 -21.09 -6.89
N LEU A 95 -1.66 -19.83 -6.79
CA LEU A 95 -1.14 -18.91 -5.77
C LEU A 95 -2.07 -18.85 -4.57
N THR A 96 -1.46 -18.82 -3.39
CA THR A 96 -2.16 -18.56 -2.12
C THR A 96 -1.66 -17.24 -1.54
N TYR A 97 -2.56 -16.33 -1.28
CA TYR A 97 -2.31 -15.04 -0.66
C TYR A 97 -2.73 -15.10 0.80
N VAL A 98 -1.81 -14.83 1.71
CA VAL A 98 -2.02 -14.92 3.15
C VAL A 98 -2.07 -13.52 3.72
N PHE A 99 -3.16 -13.16 4.38
CA PHE A 99 -3.39 -11.84 4.98
C PHE A 99 -3.45 -11.93 6.49
N SER A 100 -2.80 -10.99 7.17
CA SER A 100 -2.68 -10.96 8.63
C SER A 100 -2.90 -9.56 9.18
N GLN A 101 -3.38 -9.47 10.42
CA GLN A 101 -3.36 -8.25 11.23
C GLN A 101 -2.02 -8.03 11.94
N GLN A 102 -1.05 -8.96 11.81
CA GLN A 102 0.31 -8.81 12.34
C GLN A 102 1.39 -9.00 11.25
N PRO A 103 1.41 -8.18 10.18
CA PRO A 103 2.39 -8.29 9.09
C PRO A 103 3.72 -7.54 9.34
N CYS A 104 4.00 -7.04 10.55
CA CYS A 104 5.16 -6.15 10.83
C CYS A 104 6.42 -6.91 11.24
N GLY A 105 6.71 -8.07 10.64
CA GLY A 105 8.03 -8.72 10.81
C GLY A 105 8.40 -9.11 12.26
N GLY A 106 7.42 -9.39 13.12
CA GLY A 106 7.65 -9.81 14.51
C GLY A 106 7.50 -8.71 15.56
N ILE A 107 7.25 -7.46 15.14
CA ILE A 107 6.78 -6.39 16.03
C ILE A 107 5.26 -6.21 15.93
N SER A 108 4.68 -5.48 16.89
CA SER A 108 3.23 -5.22 16.93
C SER A 108 2.79 -4.30 15.80
N CYS A 109 1.66 -4.63 15.16
CA CYS A 109 0.98 -3.78 14.16
C CYS A 109 -0.27 -3.13 14.76
N PRO A 110 -0.18 -1.96 15.38
CA PRO A 110 -1.33 -1.33 16.02
C PRO A 110 -2.36 -0.81 15.00
N GLY A 111 -3.63 -0.79 15.40
CA GLY A 111 -4.71 -0.13 14.65
C GLY A 111 -5.33 -0.92 13.49
N LEU A 112 -4.69 -2.00 12.99
CA LEU A 112 -5.29 -2.84 11.93
C LEU A 112 -6.58 -3.57 12.37
N VAL A 113 -6.65 -3.95 13.65
CA VAL A 113 -7.84 -4.56 14.26
C VAL A 113 -9.04 -3.62 14.19
N ASP A 114 -8.85 -2.36 14.58
CA ASP A 114 -9.91 -1.34 14.57
C ASP A 114 -10.36 -0.95 13.16
N LEU A 115 -9.47 -1.12 12.18
CA LEU A 115 -9.79 -0.92 10.76
C LEU A 115 -10.51 -2.11 10.13
N GLY A 116 -10.61 -3.25 10.84
CA GLY A 116 -11.09 -4.51 10.27
C GLY A 116 -10.25 -4.93 9.06
N MET A 117 -8.94 -4.67 9.08
CA MET A 117 -8.05 -4.82 7.93
C MET A 117 -6.97 -5.86 8.19
N TRP A 118 -6.75 -6.75 7.24
CA TRP A 118 -5.63 -7.69 7.20
C TRP A 118 -4.79 -7.37 5.96
N LEU A 119 -3.52 -7.02 6.13
CA LEU A 119 -2.63 -6.74 5.01
C LEU A 119 -2.03 -8.04 4.48
N LEU A 120 -1.70 -8.06 3.19
CA LEU A 120 -1.03 -9.19 2.55
C LEU A 120 0.34 -9.43 3.18
N ARG A 121 0.49 -10.54 3.88
CA ARG A 121 1.74 -10.93 4.55
C ARG A 121 2.61 -11.83 3.68
N SER A 122 2.01 -12.75 2.93
CA SER A 122 2.77 -13.62 2.02
C SER A 122 1.99 -14.00 0.78
N ILE A 123 2.73 -14.30 -0.28
CA ILE A 123 2.26 -14.96 -1.49
C ILE A 123 3.03 -16.27 -1.59
N GLU A 124 2.30 -17.37 -1.63
CA GLU A 124 2.84 -18.72 -1.69
C GLU A 124 2.50 -19.32 -3.06
N GLY A 125 3.52 -19.82 -3.75
CA GLY A 125 3.36 -20.54 -5.00
C GLY A 125 4.14 -21.85 -5.00
N PRO A 126 4.17 -22.58 -6.13
CA PRO A 126 4.89 -23.84 -6.23
C PRO A 126 6.40 -23.62 -5.99
N GLY A 127 6.88 -24.03 -4.81
CA GLY A 127 8.31 -24.07 -4.47
C GLY A 127 8.96 -22.76 -4.03
N ASN A 128 8.22 -21.65 -3.92
CA ASN A 128 8.76 -20.39 -3.43
C ASN A 128 7.67 -19.52 -2.80
N SER A 129 8.09 -18.55 -1.98
CA SER A 129 7.21 -17.58 -1.37
C SER A 129 7.80 -16.18 -1.40
N VAL A 130 6.89 -15.20 -1.35
CA VAL A 130 7.21 -13.79 -1.12
C VAL A 130 6.61 -13.42 0.23
N VAL A 131 7.39 -12.80 1.10
CA VAL A 131 6.95 -12.25 2.38
C VAL A 131 7.00 -10.74 2.30
N LEU A 132 5.94 -10.07 2.75
CA LEU A 132 5.83 -8.62 2.78
C LEU A 132 5.82 -8.16 4.25
N THR A 133 6.56 -7.09 4.52
CA THR A 133 6.68 -6.49 5.85
C THR A 133 6.26 -5.03 5.80
N TYR A 134 5.48 -4.62 6.80
CA TYR A 134 4.92 -3.27 6.90
C TYR A 134 5.40 -2.57 8.17
N ASP A 135 5.50 -1.26 8.10
CA ASP A 135 5.53 -0.37 9.26
C ASP A 135 4.11 0.18 9.45
N VAL A 136 3.50 -0.17 10.58
CA VAL A 136 2.16 0.30 10.93
C VAL A 136 2.26 1.08 12.24
N LYS A 137 1.84 2.34 12.20
CA LYS A 137 1.99 3.27 13.33
C LYS A 137 0.68 3.94 13.68
N LEU A 138 0.52 4.27 14.95
CA LEU A 138 -0.51 5.19 15.41
C LEU A 138 0.01 6.62 15.35
N VAL A 139 -0.80 7.50 14.79
CA VAL A 139 -0.49 8.93 14.60
C VAL A 139 -1.49 9.74 15.38
N THR A 140 -1.02 10.57 16.31
CA THR A 140 -1.89 11.51 17.01
C THR A 140 -2.23 12.67 16.08
N LEU A 141 -3.52 12.90 15.85
CA LEU A 141 -3.99 14.05 15.09
C LEU A 141 -4.37 15.19 16.05
N PRO A 142 -4.01 16.45 15.75
CA PRO A 142 -4.43 17.59 16.56
C PRO A 142 -5.95 17.62 16.76
N GLY A 143 -6.38 17.67 18.02
CA GLY A 143 -7.81 17.72 18.39
C GLY A 143 -8.56 16.38 18.27
N ALA A 144 -7.91 15.29 17.87
CA ALA A 144 -8.53 13.97 17.81
C ALA A 144 -8.36 13.20 19.14
N SER A 145 -9.43 12.58 19.62
CA SER A 145 -9.40 11.67 20.78
C SER A 145 -8.90 10.27 20.42
N THR A 146 -8.93 9.91 19.13
CA THR A 146 -8.50 8.62 18.61
C THR A 146 -7.36 8.82 17.63
N ALA A 147 -6.26 8.09 17.81
CA ALA A 147 -5.13 8.15 16.87
C ALA A 147 -5.55 7.68 15.46
N ALA A 148 -4.95 8.24 14.43
CA ALA A 148 -5.01 7.68 13.09
C ALA A 148 -4.02 6.53 12.91
N THR A 149 -4.15 5.76 11.82
CA THR A 149 -3.20 4.71 11.45
C THR A 149 -2.44 5.12 10.19
N SER A 150 -1.11 5.03 10.23
CA SER A 150 -0.23 5.10 9.05
C SER A 150 0.24 3.70 8.69
N ILE A 151 0.32 3.40 7.39
CA ILE A 151 0.71 2.08 6.85
C ILE A 151 1.71 2.28 5.71
N ASP A 152 2.93 1.80 5.90
CA ASP A 152 3.98 1.83 4.89
C ASP A 152 4.46 0.39 4.61
N LEU A 153 4.52 -0.02 3.34
CA LEU A 153 5.19 -1.26 2.95
C LEU A 153 6.69 -0.99 2.99
N ILE A 154 7.45 -1.68 3.84
CA ILE A 154 8.87 -1.40 4.06
C ILE A 154 9.79 -2.46 3.49
N ALA A 155 9.34 -3.71 3.32
CA ALA A 155 10.18 -4.74 2.74
C ALA A 155 9.38 -5.83 2.02
N LEU A 156 10.01 -6.43 1.02
CA LEU A 156 9.60 -7.69 0.42
C LEU A 156 10.79 -8.64 0.42
N SER A 157 10.63 -9.84 0.94
CA SER A 157 11.66 -10.88 0.94
C SER A 157 11.19 -12.06 0.10
N TYR A 158 12.07 -12.60 -0.74
CA TYR A 158 11.74 -13.69 -1.67
C TYR A 158 12.96 -14.53 -2.01
N ASN A 159 12.75 -15.60 -2.79
CA ASN A 159 13.76 -16.62 -3.05
C ASN A 159 14.25 -17.23 -1.73
N VAL A 160 13.27 -17.77 -0.99
CA VAL A 160 13.51 -18.40 0.31
C VAL A 160 14.36 -19.66 0.08
N HIS A 161 15.42 -19.81 0.87
CA HIS A 161 16.26 -21.00 0.83
C HIS A 161 15.43 -22.25 1.16
N SER A 162 15.76 -23.41 0.60
CA SER A 162 14.99 -24.65 0.78
C SER A 162 14.86 -25.09 2.25
N SER A 163 15.78 -24.68 3.12
CA SER A 163 15.71 -24.92 4.57
C SER A 163 14.74 -23.98 5.31
N GLY A 164 14.17 -22.97 4.64
CA GLY A 164 13.31 -21.95 5.24
C GLY A 164 14.04 -20.90 6.10
N ALA A 165 15.37 -21.02 6.24
CA ALA A 165 16.13 -20.23 7.20
C ALA A 165 16.39 -18.77 6.78
N CYS A 166 16.34 -18.46 5.49
CA CYS A 166 16.61 -17.12 4.99
C CYS A 166 15.98 -16.86 3.62
N SER A 167 15.84 -15.57 3.27
CA SER A 167 15.54 -15.13 1.90
C SER A 167 16.82 -14.66 1.21
N LYS A 168 17.05 -15.11 -0.03
CA LYS A 168 18.23 -14.69 -0.81
C LYS A 168 18.10 -13.29 -1.39
N ASN A 169 16.88 -12.82 -1.56
CA ASN A 169 16.61 -11.50 -2.12
C ASN A 169 15.64 -10.73 -1.25
N GLU A 170 15.86 -9.41 -1.24
CA GLU A 170 15.05 -8.48 -0.49
C GLU A 170 14.90 -7.18 -1.29
N ILE A 171 13.72 -6.57 -1.17
CA ILE A 171 13.45 -5.23 -1.68
C ILE A 171 13.09 -4.41 -0.46
N ALA A 172 13.94 -3.45 -0.10
CA ALA A 172 13.71 -2.53 1.01
C ALA A 172 13.20 -1.19 0.47
N LEU A 173 12.14 -0.69 1.07
CA LEU A 173 11.51 0.59 0.74
C LEU A 173 11.83 1.57 1.86
N SER A 174 12.42 2.70 1.49
CA SER A 174 12.77 3.76 2.44
C SER A 174 11.90 4.97 2.19
N TYR A 175 11.40 5.54 3.27
CA TYR A 175 10.52 6.70 3.24
C TYR A 175 11.23 7.91 3.84
N ASP A 176 10.71 9.11 3.57
CA ASP A 176 11.19 10.33 4.23
C ASP A 176 10.95 10.27 5.74
N LEU A 177 11.73 11.07 6.46
CA LEU A 177 11.52 11.24 7.89
C LEU A 177 10.30 12.14 8.08
N SER A 178 9.41 11.78 9.00
CA SER A 178 8.38 12.68 9.53
C SER A 178 8.54 12.83 11.03
N LEU A 179 8.22 14.02 11.53
CA LEU A 179 8.10 14.29 12.95
C LEU A 179 6.66 14.00 13.40
N PRO A 180 6.45 13.63 14.68
CA PRO A 180 5.11 13.37 15.20
C PRO A 180 4.11 14.53 15.05
N THR A 181 4.62 15.76 14.90
CA THR A 181 3.83 16.99 14.74
C THR A 181 3.55 17.35 13.29
N ASP A 182 4.13 16.64 12.33
CA ASP A 182 3.96 16.95 10.91
C ASP A 182 2.51 16.67 10.49
N PRO A 183 1.87 17.60 9.76
CA PRO A 183 0.52 17.38 9.26
C PRO A 183 0.53 16.19 8.28
N PRO A 184 -0.50 15.33 8.31
CA PRO A 184 -0.61 14.24 7.35
C PRO A 184 -0.72 14.80 5.93
N LYS A 185 0.00 14.18 4.99
CA LYS A 185 -0.02 14.57 3.56
C LYS A 185 -1.33 14.16 2.88
N ALA A 186 -1.98 13.10 3.39
CA ALA A 186 -3.34 12.74 3.03
C ALA A 186 -4.05 12.07 4.21
N LEU A 187 -5.39 12.16 4.21
CA LEU A 187 -6.25 11.55 5.22
C LEU A 187 -7.48 10.94 4.55
N SER A 188 -7.87 9.75 5.03
CA SER A 188 -9.11 9.09 4.68
C SER A 188 -9.74 8.49 5.94
N VAL A 189 -11.05 8.33 5.96
CA VAL A 189 -11.75 7.70 7.09
C VAL A 189 -12.16 6.30 6.69
N MET A 190 -11.79 5.33 7.51
CA MET A 190 -12.05 3.92 7.29
C MET A 190 -12.71 3.31 8.53
N GLY A 191 -14.01 3.04 8.43
CA GLY A 191 -14.79 2.59 9.58
C GLY A 191 -14.81 3.68 10.66
N THR A 192 -14.30 3.37 11.84
CA THR A 192 -14.23 4.28 12.98
C THR A 192 -12.88 4.98 13.14
N ARG A 193 -11.90 4.68 12.29
CA ARG A 193 -10.52 5.20 12.41
C ARG A 193 -10.08 5.91 11.13
N ALA A 194 -9.28 6.97 11.29
CA ALA A 194 -8.64 7.63 10.17
C ALA A 194 -7.40 6.85 9.71
N ILE A 195 -7.20 6.72 8.40
CA ILE A 195 -5.94 6.31 7.79
C ILE A 195 -5.27 7.57 7.26
N VAL A 196 -3.99 7.73 7.56
CA VAL A 196 -3.20 8.89 7.14
C VAL A 196 -1.95 8.46 6.40
N ARG A 197 -1.53 9.30 5.45
CA ARG A 197 -0.22 9.21 4.81
C ARG A 197 0.70 10.23 5.45
N GLN A 198 1.69 9.79 6.20
CA GLN A 198 2.72 10.66 6.76
C GLN A 198 3.94 10.78 5.84
N HIS A 199 4.36 9.65 5.28
CA HIS A 199 5.63 9.57 4.56
C HIS A 199 5.45 9.43 3.05
N LYS A 200 6.48 9.84 2.31
CA LYS A 200 6.67 9.52 0.89
C LYS A 200 7.90 8.63 0.71
N LEU A 201 7.84 7.73 -0.24
CA LEU A 201 8.94 6.84 -0.61
C LEU A 201 10.06 7.68 -1.22
N THR A 202 11.27 7.54 -0.69
CA THR A 202 12.48 8.22 -1.20
C THR A 202 13.34 7.27 -2.02
N SER A 203 13.37 5.98 -1.66
CA SER A 203 14.13 5.00 -2.40
C SER A 203 13.61 3.57 -2.30
N VAL A 204 14.00 2.76 -3.29
CA VAL A 204 13.82 1.31 -3.31
C VAL A 204 15.18 0.65 -3.50
N ASN A 205 15.62 -0.12 -2.52
CA ASN A 205 16.85 -0.89 -2.55
C ASN A 205 16.55 -2.35 -2.89
N VAL A 206 17.18 -2.87 -3.94
CA VAL A 206 17.13 -4.29 -4.29
C VAL A 206 18.41 -4.94 -3.80
N MET A 207 18.27 -5.83 -2.83
CA MET A 207 19.36 -6.51 -2.16
C MET A 207 19.41 -7.98 -2.58
N GLY A 208 20.62 -8.54 -2.59
CA GLY A 208 20.87 -9.96 -2.79
C GLY A 208 21.94 -10.46 -1.85
N ARG A 209 21.88 -11.75 -1.50
CA ARG A 209 22.97 -12.44 -0.78
C ARG A 209 23.31 -13.73 -1.51
N ALA A 210 24.60 -14.06 -1.56
CA ALA A 210 25.09 -15.27 -2.23
C ALA A 210 24.64 -16.56 -1.50
N SER A 211 24.60 -16.51 -0.16
CA SER A 211 24.20 -17.61 0.72
C SER A 211 23.48 -17.07 1.96
N CYS A 212 22.84 -17.94 2.75
CA CYS A 212 22.18 -17.51 3.98
C CYS A 212 23.14 -16.95 5.05
N GLY A 213 24.42 -17.33 5.00
CA GLY A 213 25.46 -16.81 5.90
C GLY A 213 26.17 -15.56 5.38
N ALA A 214 25.90 -15.14 4.13
CA ALA A 214 26.49 -13.94 3.55
C ALA A 214 25.71 -12.69 3.94
N SER A 215 26.43 -11.57 4.07
CA SER A 215 25.81 -10.25 4.20
C SER A 215 25.03 -9.90 2.93
N PRO A 216 23.90 -9.18 3.06
CA PRO A 216 23.21 -8.61 1.90
C PRO A 216 24.08 -7.57 1.21
N GLU A 217 24.08 -7.60 -0.12
CA GLU A 217 24.71 -6.61 -0.98
C GLU A 217 23.65 -5.91 -1.83
N ARG A 218 23.81 -4.61 -2.03
CA ARG A 218 22.90 -3.83 -2.86
C ARG A 218 23.18 -4.09 -4.33
N LEU A 219 22.17 -4.62 -5.03
CA LEU A 219 22.23 -4.90 -6.47
C LEU A 219 21.76 -3.71 -7.30
N ARG A 220 20.72 -3.01 -6.83
CA ARG A 220 20.18 -1.80 -7.45
C ARG A 220 19.63 -0.86 -6.39
N LEU A 221 19.76 0.43 -6.63
CA LEU A 221 19.02 1.48 -5.91
C LEU A 221 18.19 2.26 -6.89
N TYR A 222 16.91 2.42 -6.60
CA TYR A 222 16.06 3.39 -7.27
C TYR A 222 15.85 4.58 -6.33
N THR A 223 16.15 5.78 -6.79
CA THR A 223 15.83 7.03 -6.08
C THR A 223 14.64 7.70 -6.74
N LEU A 224 13.73 8.21 -5.92
CA LEU A 224 12.55 8.93 -6.35
C LEU A 224 12.78 10.41 -6.06
N ASN A 225 12.80 11.22 -7.12
CA ASN A 225 13.00 12.66 -7.01
C ASN A 225 11.67 13.38 -7.17
N TYR A 226 11.47 14.41 -6.36
CA TYR A 226 10.20 15.11 -6.27
C TYR A 226 10.36 16.59 -6.57
N LEU A 227 9.30 17.17 -7.15
CA LEU A 227 9.12 18.60 -7.23
C LEU A 227 7.89 18.99 -6.41
N VAL A 228 7.84 20.24 -5.96
CA VAL A 228 6.64 20.78 -5.32
C VAL A 228 5.61 21.07 -6.40
N ASP A 229 4.43 20.51 -6.25
CA ASP A 229 3.29 20.82 -7.10
C ASP A 229 2.81 22.26 -6.80
N PRO A 230 2.69 23.14 -7.81
CA PRO A 230 2.38 24.54 -7.59
C PRO A 230 0.97 24.76 -7.03
N ASP A 231 0.02 23.88 -7.36
CA ASP A 231 -1.39 24.04 -7.01
C ASP A 231 -1.68 23.49 -5.60
N THR A 232 -1.17 22.30 -5.29
CA THR A 232 -1.41 21.61 -4.01
C THR A 232 -0.35 21.89 -2.97
N ARG A 233 0.82 22.42 -3.37
CA ARG A 233 2.02 22.60 -2.54
C ARG A 233 2.58 21.29 -1.98
N GLN A 234 2.14 20.15 -2.51
CA GLN A 234 2.59 18.82 -2.11
C GLN A 234 3.65 18.28 -3.06
N ASP A 235 4.41 17.29 -2.61
CA ASP A 235 5.43 16.62 -3.44
C ASP A 235 4.79 15.79 -4.56
N ARG A 236 5.22 16.00 -5.80
CA ARG A 236 4.88 15.18 -6.97
C ARG A 236 6.14 14.52 -7.54
N LEU A 237 6.03 13.26 -7.93
CA LEU A 237 7.14 12.49 -8.48
C LEU A 237 7.62 13.10 -9.79
N ALA A 238 8.86 13.56 -9.87
CA ALA A 238 9.41 14.22 -11.04
C ALA A 238 10.28 13.29 -11.87
N SER A 239 11.10 12.46 -11.21
CA SER A 239 11.92 11.48 -11.91
C SER A 239 12.25 10.29 -11.03
N VAL A 240 12.62 9.19 -11.68
CA VAL A 240 13.18 8.01 -11.04
C VAL A 240 14.54 7.74 -11.67
N GLN A 241 15.55 7.57 -10.83
CA GLN A 241 16.91 7.21 -11.25
C GLN A 241 17.27 5.85 -10.67
N MET A 242 18.10 5.10 -11.38
CA MET A 242 18.66 3.82 -10.94
C MET A 242 20.17 3.95 -10.80
N TYR A 243 20.72 3.33 -9.75
CA TYR A 243 22.15 3.11 -9.56
C TYR A 243 22.44 1.62 -9.55
N GLY A 244 23.63 1.25 -10.02
CA GLY A 244 24.09 -0.13 -10.13
C GLY A 244 24.45 -0.78 -8.79
N ARG A 245 25.16 -1.90 -8.89
CA ARG A 245 25.55 -2.71 -7.73
C ARG A 245 26.56 -1.95 -6.87
N GLU A 246 26.40 -2.00 -5.56
CA GLU A 246 27.38 -1.43 -4.63
C GLU A 246 28.78 -2.05 -4.81
N GLY A 247 29.82 -1.22 -4.70
CA GLY A 247 31.21 -1.62 -4.92
C GLY A 247 31.64 -1.71 -6.39
N THR A 248 30.76 -1.34 -7.34
CA THR A 248 31.08 -1.21 -8.77
C THR A 248 31.04 0.26 -9.21
N ASP A 249 31.63 0.60 -10.35
CA ASP A 249 31.61 1.96 -10.88
C ASP A 249 30.18 2.43 -11.15
N GLU A 250 29.31 1.51 -11.58
CA GLU A 250 27.89 1.75 -11.83
C GLU A 250 27.11 2.16 -10.57
N ALA A 251 27.64 1.93 -9.36
CA ALA A 251 27.04 2.39 -8.11
C ALA A 251 26.94 3.92 -8.03
N ASN A 252 27.81 4.63 -8.76
CA ASN A 252 27.95 6.08 -8.71
C ASN A 252 27.41 6.77 -9.97
N VAL A 253 26.91 6.00 -10.94
CA VAL A 253 26.36 6.51 -12.19
C VAL A 253 24.84 6.43 -12.15
N ALA A 254 24.19 7.60 -12.12
CA ALA A 254 22.73 7.68 -12.19
C ALA A 254 22.25 7.36 -13.61
N VAL A 255 21.43 6.32 -13.74
CA VAL A 255 20.74 5.96 -14.98
C VAL A 255 19.29 6.47 -14.90
N PRO A 256 18.84 7.39 -15.77
CA PRO A 256 17.45 7.83 -15.76
C PRO A 256 16.52 6.69 -16.15
N VAL A 257 15.53 6.40 -15.32
CA VAL A 257 14.51 5.36 -15.57
C VAL A 257 13.26 5.99 -16.16
N ALA A 258 12.82 7.11 -15.60
CA ALA A 258 11.65 7.84 -16.05
C ALA A 258 11.72 9.32 -15.62
N GLU A 259 11.12 10.18 -16.43
CA GLU A 259 10.86 11.59 -16.12
C GLU A 259 9.39 11.88 -16.36
N PHE A 260 8.79 12.70 -15.49
CA PHE A 260 7.38 13.00 -15.49
C PHE A 260 7.15 14.51 -15.56
N THR A 261 6.25 14.91 -16.45
CA THR A 261 5.76 16.28 -16.55
C THR A 261 4.27 16.31 -16.27
N TYR A 262 3.80 17.41 -15.68
CA TYR A 262 2.43 17.56 -15.22
C TYR A 262 1.89 18.90 -15.72
N GLY A 263 0.60 18.94 -16.01
CA GLY A 263 -0.12 20.20 -16.21
C GLY A 263 -0.25 20.98 -14.90
N THR A 264 -0.70 22.23 -15.02
CA THR A 264 -1.02 23.11 -13.90
C THR A 264 -2.46 23.60 -14.05
N ALA A 265 -3.21 23.64 -12.95
CA ALA A 265 -4.55 24.20 -12.92
C ALA A 265 -4.52 25.71 -12.68
N THR A 266 -3.40 26.27 -12.21
CA THR A 266 -3.25 27.71 -11.97
C THR A 266 -2.11 28.35 -12.76
N THR A 267 -2.23 29.66 -12.96
CA THR A 267 -1.17 30.55 -13.44
C THR A 267 -0.94 31.66 -12.41
N VAL A 268 0.28 32.21 -12.36
CA VAL A 268 0.58 33.36 -11.50
C VAL A 268 0.07 34.64 -12.16
N ALA A 269 -0.88 35.32 -11.54
CA ALA A 269 -1.35 36.64 -11.97
C ALA A 269 -0.26 37.71 -11.78
N PRO A 270 -0.34 38.87 -12.44
CA PRO A 270 0.59 39.98 -12.22
C PRO A 270 0.68 40.46 -10.76
N SER A 271 -0.34 40.18 -9.95
CA SER A 271 -0.36 40.43 -8.50
C SER A 271 0.43 39.43 -7.66
N GLY A 272 1.00 38.38 -8.26
CA GLY A 272 1.69 37.29 -7.57
C GLY A 272 0.77 36.18 -7.06
N ASN A 273 -0.56 36.34 -7.16
CA ASN A 273 -1.53 35.33 -6.73
C ASN A 273 -1.71 34.25 -7.81
N HIS A 274 -1.89 33.00 -7.37
CA HIS A 274 -2.30 31.91 -8.26
C HIS A 274 -3.78 32.05 -8.62
N VAL A 275 -4.10 32.09 -9.91
CA VAL A 275 -5.47 32.14 -10.45
C VAL A 275 -5.71 30.93 -11.34
N LEU A 276 -6.96 30.43 -11.38
CA LEU A 276 -7.32 29.29 -12.22
C LEU A 276 -7.03 29.60 -13.69
N GLN A 277 -6.34 28.67 -14.35
CA GLN A 277 -6.09 28.73 -15.77
C GLN A 277 -7.38 28.36 -16.50
N TYR A 278 -8.18 29.36 -16.84
CA TYR A 278 -9.28 29.18 -17.77
C TYR A 278 -8.68 29.01 -19.17
N VAL A 279 -8.69 27.78 -19.69
CA VAL A 279 -8.52 27.57 -21.13
C VAL A 279 -9.74 28.22 -21.76
N ASN A 280 -9.59 29.39 -22.38
CA ASN A 280 -10.65 29.99 -23.17
C ASN A 280 -10.96 29.00 -24.30
N PRO A 281 -12.12 28.32 -24.31
CA PRO A 281 -12.39 27.35 -25.34
C PRO A 281 -13.01 28.11 -26.52
N GLN A 282 -12.29 29.05 -27.17
CA GLN A 282 -12.63 29.61 -28.50
C GLN A 282 -11.43 30.28 -29.19
N SER A 283 -10.95 29.67 -30.27
CA SER A 283 -11.20 30.12 -31.65
C SER A 283 -10.89 28.99 -32.63
#